data_AF-V5EER6-F1
#
_entry.id   AF-V5EER6-F1
#
_cell.length_a   1.000
_cell.length_b   1.000
_cell.length_c   1.000
_cell.angle_alpha   90.00
_cell.angle_beta   90.00
_cell.angle_gamma   90.00
#
_symmetry.space_group_name_H-M   'P 1'
#
loop_
_entity.id
_entity.type
_entity.pdbx_description
1 polymer ?
#
loop_
_entity_poly.entity_id
_entity_poly.type
_entity_poly.pdbx_seq_one_letter_code
_entity_poly.pdbx_strand_id
1 'polypeptide(L)'
;MLLRQALRNNYALRAQLPRSFEATSLRSSPAPSNQPAWPRFSSTEAPASNEDPEALLLAKVKYGIKEAMKAKDSLTSTVLRSIVSEHQYSAKQKGNQVSKVSKLITKAIKRRQDTAKQFRAAKPPREDLAEQEEKEAAVLETFLPEAK
;
A
#
# COMPACT_ATOMS: atom_id res chain seq x y z
N MET A 1 0.72 45.69 -28.58
CA MET A 1 1.19 44.90 -27.42
C MET A 1 0.91 43.42 -27.62
N LEU A 2 1.97 42.71 -28.02
CA LEU A 2 2.34 41.33 -27.68
C LEU A 2 1.33 40.18 -27.88
N LEU A 3 1.42 39.60 -29.08
CA LEU A 3 1.73 38.19 -29.32
C LEU A 3 0.93 37.14 -28.53
N ARG A 4 -0.30 36.88 -29.01
CA ARG A 4 -0.90 35.55 -28.94
C ARG A 4 -0.21 34.67 -29.98
N GLN A 5 0.59 33.69 -29.57
CA GLN A 5 0.67 32.35 -30.18
C GLN A 5 1.73 31.54 -29.43
N ALA A 6 1.33 30.83 -28.37
CA ALA A 6 2.18 29.81 -27.76
C ALA A 6 2.37 28.69 -28.80
N LEU A 7 3.63 28.45 -29.13
CA LEU A 7 4.08 27.54 -30.17
C LEU A 7 3.79 26.08 -29.80
N ARG A 8 3.27 25.39 -30.82
CA ARG A 8 3.08 23.95 -30.92
C ARG A 8 4.35 23.19 -30.55
N ASN A 9 4.17 22.22 -29.65
CA ASN A 9 4.67 20.85 -29.75
C ASN A 9 6.06 20.67 -30.37
N ASN A 10 7.09 20.77 -29.52
CA ASN A 10 8.45 20.36 -29.84
C ASN A 10 8.65 18.86 -29.49
N TYR A 11 8.05 17.97 -30.28
CA TYR A 11 8.27 16.51 -30.20
C TYR A 11 9.24 15.99 -31.27
N ALA A 12 10.08 16.86 -31.82
CA ALA A 12 11.12 16.47 -32.75
C ALA A 12 12.46 16.82 -32.12
N LEU A 13 13.12 15.82 -31.51
CA LEU A 13 14.58 15.69 -31.32
C LEU A 13 14.90 14.56 -30.32
N ARG A 14 14.28 13.38 -30.47
CA ARG A 14 14.86 12.15 -29.91
C ARG A 14 15.60 11.44 -31.03
N ALA A 15 16.84 11.89 -31.23
CA ALA A 15 17.78 11.21 -32.10
C ALA A 15 17.92 9.74 -31.65
N GLN A 16 17.68 8.83 -32.58
CA GLN A 16 17.89 7.41 -32.40
C GLN A 16 19.40 7.16 -32.28
N LEU A 17 19.84 6.70 -31.11
CA LEU A 17 21.22 6.23 -30.93
C LEU A 17 21.34 4.80 -31.50
N PRO A 18 22.39 4.50 -32.30
CA PRO A 18 22.57 3.18 -32.86
C PRO A 18 22.88 2.16 -31.75
N ARG A 19 22.16 1.04 -31.83
CA ARG A 19 22.32 -0.12 -30.96
C ARG A 19 23.54 -0.90 -31.41
N SER A 20 24.72 -0.55 -30.90
CA SER A 20 25.92 -1.36 -31.05
C SER A 20 25.78 -2.64 -30.22
N PHE A 21 25.45 -3.72 -30.93
CA PHE A 21 25.86 -5.08 -30.57
C PHE A 21 27.34 -5.20 -30.87
N GLU A 22 28.13 -5.70 -29.91
CA GLU A 22 29.45 -6.36 -30.00
C GLU A 22 29.82 -6.59 -28.52
N ALA A 23 29.71 -7.79 -27.97
CA ALA A 23 30.63 -8.93 -28.10
C ALA A 23 31.22 -9.20 -26.69
N THR A 24 30.86 -10.37 -26.17
CA THR A 24 31.72 -11.31 -25.45
C THR A 24 32.79 -10.74 -24.51
N SER A 25 32.53 -10.81 -23.21
CA SER A 25 33.58 -11.13 -22.25
C SER A 25 33.07 -12.18 -21.27
N LEU A 26 33.78 -13.29 -21.23
CA LEU A 26 33.56 -14.45 -20.38
C LEU A 26 33.58 -14.03 -18.91
N ARG A 27 32.41 -13.95 -18.27
CA ARG A 27 32.34 -13.81 -16.81
C ARG A 27 32.65 -15.18 -16.19
N SER A 28 33.93 -15.40 -15.90
CA SER A 28 34.37 -16.46 -14.99
C SER A 28 33.66 -16.30 -13.64
N SER A 29 33.13 -17.40 -13.11
CA SER A 29 32.68 -17.58 -11.73
C SER A 29 33.01 -19.02 -11.33
N PRO A 30 33.17 -19.36 -10.05
CA PRO A 30 33.34 -18.51 -8.85
C PRO A 30 34.55 -18.94 -7.98
N ALA A 31 35.03 -18.06 -7.09
CA ALA A 31 35.85 -18.48 -5.95
C ALA A 31 34.98 -18.46 -4.67
N PRO A 32 34.91 -19.56 -3.90
CA PRO A 32 34.17 -19.57 -2.64
C PRO A 32 34.98 -18.83 -1.57
N SER A 33 34.56 -17.61 -1.22
CA SER A 33 35.04 -16.96 -0.01
C SER A 33 34.37 -17.61 1.20
N ASN A 34 35.17 -18.37 1.94
CA ASN A 34 34.84 -18.93 3.24
C ASN A 34 34.58 -17.79 4.23
N GLN A 35 33.32 -17.38 4.39
CA GLN A 35 32.94 -16.45 5.44
C GLN A 35 32.74 -17.21 6.75
N PRO A 36 33.41 -16.83 7.85
CA PRO A 36 33.18 -17.45 9.14
C PRO A 36 31.75 -17.19 9.59
N ALA A 37 31.03 -18.27 9.88
CA ALA A 37 29.69 -18.24 10.45
C ALA A 37 29.79 -17.78 11.92
N TRP A 38 29.66 -16.48 12.15
CA TRP A 38 29.44 -15.95 13.48
C TRP A 38 28.11 -16.51 13.99
N PRO A 39 28.05 -17.08 15.20
CA PRO A 39 26.78 -17.53 15.76
C PRO A 39 25.88 -16.29 15.86
N ARG A 40 24.77 -16.31 15.12
CA ARG A 40 23.66 -15.40 15.40
C ARG A 40 23.12 -15.79 16.77
N PHE A 41 23.69 -15.18 17.81
CA PHE A 41 23.02 -15.05 19.09
C PHE A 41 21.74 -14.26 18.81
N SER A 42 20.65 -14.97 18.53
CA SER A 42 19.33 -14.38 18.52
C SER A 42 18.99 -14.16 19.98
N SER A 43 19.28 -12.96 20.49
CA SER A 43 18.71 -12.49 21.74
C SER A 43 17.21 -12.69 21.64
N THR A 44 16.69 -13.66 22.40
CA THR A 44 15.28 -13.68 22.74
C THR A 44 15.07 -12.54 23.73
N GLU A 45 14.85 -11.35 23.18
CA GLU A 45 14.26 -10.28 23.97
C GLU A 45 12.78 -10.63 24.06
N ALA A 46 12.39 -11.23 25.17
CA ALA A 46 11.00 -11.47 25.52
C ALA A 46 10.27 -10.11 25.54
N PRO A 47 9.18 -9.91 24.78
CA PRO A 47 8.45 -8.65 24.81
C PRO A 47 7.78 -8.48 26.17
N ALA A 48 8.31 -7.54 26.95
CA ALA A 48 7.74 -7.10 28.21
C ALA A 48 6.45 -6.28 27.96
N SER A 49 5.31 -6.96 28.03
CA SER A 49 4.03 -6.54 28.64
C SER A 49 3.54 -5.07 28.59
N ASN A 50 3.87 -4.27 27.58
CA ASN A 50 3.18 -3.01 27.25
C ASN A 50 2.97 -2.95 25.74
N GLU A 51 2.11 -3.83 25.21
CA GLU A 51 1.78 -3.85 23.78
C GLU A 51 0.99 -2.59 23.42
N ASP A 52 1.58 -1.69 22.63
CA ASP A 52 0.88 -0.52 22.09
C ASP A 52 -0.44 -0.98 21.44
N PRO A 53 -1.60 -0.40 21.81
CA PRO A 53 -2.90 -0.85 21.28
C PRO A 53 -2.98 -0.75 19.75
N GLU A 54 -2.23 0.19 19.16
CA GLU A 54 -2.10 0.36 17.72
C GLU A 54 -1.28 -0.77 17.06
N ALA A 55 -0.26 -1.29 17.74
CA ALA A 55 0.56 -2.40 17.25
C ALA A 55 -0.26 -3.71 17.24
N LEU A 56 -1.05 -3.94 18.29
CA LEU A 56 -1.98 -5.07 18.36
C LEU A 56 -3.03 -5.00 17.25
N LEU A 57 -3.60 -3.81 17.01
CA LEU A 57 -4.58 -3.62 15.94
C LEU A 57 -3.96 -3.84 14.55
N LEU A 58 -2.72 -3.38 14.31
CA LEU A 58 -1.98 -3.68 13.08
C LEU A 58 -1.75 -5.19 12.91
N ALA A 59 -1.42 -5.90 13.99
CA ALA A 59 -1.26 -7.34 13.98
C ALA A 59 -2.58 -8.06 13.63
N LYS A 60 -3.71 -7.60 14.19
CA LYS A 60 -5.05 -8.09 13.87
C LYS A 60 -5.41 -7.90 12.40
N VAL A 61 -5.13 -6.72 11.83
CA VAL A 61 -5.33 -6.45 10.39
C VAL A 61 -4.47 -7.38 9.53
N LYS A 62 -3.18 -7.56 9.87
CA LYS A 62 -2.28 -8.48 9.15
C LYS A 62 -2.74 -9.93 9.25
N TYR A 63 -3.29 -10.34 10.38
CA TYR A 63 -3.90 -11.66 10.55
C TYR A 63 -5.15 -11.81 9.69
N GLY A 64 -6.04 -10.81 9.68
CA GLY A 64 -7.23 -10.77 8.83
C GLY A 64 -6.91 -10.87 7.33
N ILE A 65 -5.80 -10.27 6.85
CA ILE A 65 -5.33 -10.46 5.47
C ILE A 65 -5.06 -11.95 5.18
N LYS A 66 -4.39 -12.66 6.10
CA LYS A 66 -4.08 -14.08 5.92
C LYS A 66 -5.34 -14.92 5.89
N GLU A 67 -6.31 -14.63 6.76
CA GLU A 67 -7.60 -15.33 6.77
C GLU A 67 -8.39 -15.08 5.49
N ALA A 68 -8.48 -13.83 5.05
CA ALA A 68 -9.12 -13.47 3.78
C ALA A 68 -8.49 -14.21 2.59
N MET A 69 -7.17 -14.31 2.55
CA MET A 69 -6.47 -15.06 1.50
C MET A 69 -6.76 -16.56 1.54
N LYS A 70 -6.90 -17.16 2.73
CA LYS A 70 -7.30 -18.57 2.89
C LYS A 70 -8.76 -18.79 2.46
N ALA A 71 -9.64 -17.87 2.80
CA ALA A 71 -11.05 -17.89 2.43
C ALA A 71 -11.30 -17.51 0.95
N LYS A 72 -10.26 -17.14 0.20
CA LYS A 72 -10.32 -16.64 -1.19
C LYS A 72 -11.16 -15.36 -1.34
N ASP A 73 -11.26 -14.58 -0.28
CA ASP A 73 -11.94 -13.30 -0.29
C ASP A 73 -11.00 -12.20 -0.79
N SER A 74 -11.10 -11.91 -2.08
CA SER A 74 -10.27 -10.92 -2.77
C SER A 74 -10.58 -9.50 -2.33
N LEU A 75 -11.84 -9.20 -1.98
CA LEU A 75 -12.29 -7.88 -1.58
C LEU A 75 -11.69 -7.54 -0.22
N THR A 76 -11.93 -8.36 0.80
CA THR A 76 -11.40 -8.09 2.15
C THR A 76 -9.86 -8.05 2.16
N SER A 77 -9.21 -8.97 1.44
CA SER A 77 -7.75 -9.01 1.38
C SER A 77 -7.14 -7.76 0.73
N THR A 78 -7.80 -7.18 -0.27
CA THR A 78 -7.35 -5.96 -0.94
C THR A 78 -7.54 -4.74 -0.05
N VAL A 79 -8.70 -4.62 0.59
CA VAL A 79 -9.03 -3.55 1.54
C VAL A 79 -8.04 -3.51 2.71
N LEU A 80 -7.81 -4.66 3.35
CA LEU A 80 -6.90 -4.71 4.50
C LEU A 80 -5.44 -4.44 4.11
N ARG A 81 -5.00 -4.90 2.92
CA ARG A 81 -3.67 -4.56 2.39
C ARG A 81 -3.53 -3.07 2.10
N SER A 82 -4.59 -2.38 1.67
CA SER A 82 -4.55 -0.92 1.45
C SER A 82 -4.26 -0.18 2.75
N ILE A 83 -4.91 -0.57 3.86
CA ILE A 83 -4.66 0.02 5.19
C ILE A 83 -3.21 -0.16 5.64
N VAL A 84 -2.67 -1.38 5.50
CA VAL A 84 -1.26 -1.65 5.85
C VAL A 84 -0.31 -0.79 5.01
N SER A 85 -0.62 -0.59 3.73
CA SER A 85 0.17 0.25 2.83
C SER A 85 0.10 1.72 3.20
N GLU A 86 -1.09 2.23 3.57
CA GLU A 86 -1.26 3.61 4.06
C GLU A 86 -0.48 3.86 5.36
N HIS A 87 -0.49 2.89 6.29
CA HIS A 87 0.30 2.96 7.51
C HIS A 87 1.80 3.03 7.21
N GLN A 88 2.30 2.15 6.34
CA GLN A 88 3.70 2.16 5.90
C GLN A 88 4.08 3.44 5.17
N TYR A 89 3.17 4.00 4.37
CA TYR A 89 3.39 5.26 3.68
C TYR A 89 3.52 6.40 4.69
N SER A 90 2.67 6.44 5.72
CA SER A 90 2.76 7.46 6.78
C SER A 90 4.10 7.44 7.50
N ALA A 91 4.69 6.27 7.72
CA ALA A 91 5.99 6.12 8.36
C ALA A 91 7.17 6.58 7.49
N LYS A 92 7.01 6.62 6.16
CA LYS A 92 8.05 7.06 5.22
C LYS A 92 8.03 8.57 4.96
N GLN A 93 6.95 9.26 5.30
CA GLN A 93 6.84 10.71 5.11
C GLN A 93 7.75 11.44 6.11
N LYS A 94 8.80 12.10 5.59
CA LYS A 94 9.76 12.85 6.41
C LYS A 94 9.05 13.96 7.18
N GLY A 95 9.24 14.00 8.50
CA GLY A 95 8.68 15.03 9.37
C GLY A 95 7.23 14.79 9.81
N ASN A 96 6.60 13.68 9.42
CA ASN A 96 5.25 13.36 9.88
C ASN A 96 5.29 12.22 10.90
N GLN A 97 4.48 12.34 11.97
CA GLN A 97 4.33 11.24 12.91
C GLN A 97 3.59 10.07 12.27
N VAL A 98 4.01 8.84 12.61
CA VAL A 98 3.35 7.61 12.14
C VAL A 98 1.87 7.71 12.49
N SER A 99 1.03 7.61 11.48
CA SER A 99 -0.41 7.75 11.67
C SER A 99 -0.94 6.52 12.37
N LYS A 100 -1.67 6.73 13.47
CA LYS A 100 -2.39 5.68 14.20
C LYS A 100 -3.26 4.87 13.23
N VAL A 101 -3.21 3.54 13.34
CA VAL A 101 -3.94 2.62 12.46
C VAL A 101 -5.45 2.80 12.65
N SER A 102 -5.90 3.02 13.89
CA SER A 102 -7.30 3.38 14.20
C SER A 102 -7.79 4.56 13.36
N LYS A 103 -7.01 5.65 13.30
CA LYS A 103 -7.34 6.84 12.51
C LYS A 103 -7.35 6.56 11.00
N LEU A 104 -6.42 5.74 10.51
CA LEU A 104 -6.37 5.36 9.10
C LEU A 104 -7.62 4.56 8.70
N ILE A 105 -8.05 3.60 9.53
CA ILE A 105 -9.27 2.82 9.29
C ILE A 105 -10.50 3.74 9.26
N THR A 106 -10.68 4.62 10.25
CA THR A 106 -11.81 5.57 10.26
C THR A 106 -11.82 6.47 9.03
N LYS A 107 -10.64 6.96 8.59
CA LYS A 107 -10.51 7.77 7.37
C LYS A 107 -10.89 6.97 6.13
N ALA A 108 -10.49 5.71 6.08
CA ALA A 108 -10.75 4.80 4.98
C ALA A 108 -12.24 4.46 4.88
N ILE A 109 -12.96 4.29 6.00
CA ILE A 109 -14.41 4.09 6.04
C ILE A 109 -15.13 5.32 5.46
N LYS A 110 -14.80 6.52 5.94
CA LYS A 110 -15.41 7.77 5.46
C LYS A 110 -15.23 7.96 3.96
N ARG A 111 -14.01 7.75 3.45
CA ARG A 111 -13.72 7.83 2.01
C ARG A 111 -14.61 6.91 1.19
N ARG A 112 -14.79 5.65 1.61
CA ARG A 112 -15.64 4.67 0.91
C ARG A 112 -17.11 5.06 0.93
N GLN A 113 -17.62 5.53 2.08
CA GLN A 113 -18.99 6.03 2.18
C GLN A 113 -19.22 7.26 1.29
N ASP A 114 -18.25 8.16 1.21
CA ASP A 114 -18.32 9.33 0.33
C ASP A 114 -18.26 8.94 -1.15
N THR A 115 -17.39 7.99 -1.51
CA THR A 115 -17.30 7.43 -2.87
C THR A 115 -18.60 6.70 -3.26
N ALA A 116 -19.21 5.93 -2.36
CA ALA A 116 -20.49 5.27 -2.60
C ALA A 116 -21.60 6.28 -2.93
N LYS A 117 -21.69 7.38 -2.17
CA LYS A 117 -22.62 8.49 -2.46
C LYS A 117 -22.35 9.12 -3.82
N GLN A 118 -21.08 9.30 -4.20
CA GLN A 118 -20.70 9.85 -5.50
C GLN A 118 -21.11 8.92 -6.66
N PHE A 119 -20.96 7.59 -6.50
CA PHE A 119 -21.39 6.63 -7.51
C PHE A 119 -22.91 6.59 -7.69
N ARG A 120 -23.69 6.77 -6.62
CA ARG A 120 -25.15 6.95 -6.69
C ARG A 120 -25.57 8.26 -7.34
N ALA A 121 -24.83 9.34 -7.07
CA ALA A 121 -25.11 10.65 -7.64
C ALA A 121 -24.69 10.79 -9.12
N ALA A 122 -23.92 9.86 -9.65
CA ALA A 122 -23.51 9.84 -11.06
C ALA A 122 -24.70 9.67 -12.01
N LYS A 123 -24.57 10.17 -13.25
CA LYS A 123 -25.58 9.99 -14.31
C LYS A 123 -24.93 9.34 -15.54
N PRO A 124 -25.29 8.09 -15.89
CA PRO A 124 -26.21 7.19 -15.19
C PRO A 124 -25.69 6.73 -13.81
N PRO A 125 -26.58 6.40 -12.84
CA PRO A 125 -26.18 5.90 -11.53
C PRO A 125 -25.44 4.56 -11.65
N ARG A 126 -24.39 4.37 -10.85
CA ARG A 126 -23.63 3.11 -10.79
C ARG A 126 -23.82 2.45 -9.43
N GLU A 127 -24.96 1.80 -9.25
CA GLU A 127 -25.31 1.16 -7.98
C GLU A 127 -24.36 0.00 -7.64
N ASP A 128 -23.96 -0.80 -8.64
CA ASP A 128 -23.04 -1.94 -8.46
C ASP A 128 -21.72 -1.52 -7.76
N LEU A 129 -21.18 -0.36 -8.15
CA LEU A 129 -19.95 0.18 -7.56
C LEU A 129 -20.21 0.79 -6.17
N ALA A 130 -21.36 1.43 -5.98
CA ALA A 130 -21.73 1.97 -4.67
C ALA A 130 -21.87 0.84 -3.63
N GLU A 131 -22.53 -0.26 -3.99
CA GLU A 131 -22.64 -1.44 -3.14
C GLU A 131 -21.28 -2.07 -2.83
N GLN A 132 -20.36 -2.09 -3.80
CA GLN A 132 -19.02 -2.61 -3.57
C GLN A 132 -18.27 -1.77 -2.53
N GLU A 133 -18.28 -0.45 -2.66
CA GLU A 133 -17.64 0.46 -1.69
C GLU A 133 -18.26 0.35 -0.28
N GLU A 134 -19.57 0.15 -0.19
CA GLU A 134 -20.26 -0.08 1.09
C GLU A 134 -19.87 -1.41 1.72
N LYS A 135 -19.73 -2.48 0.92
CA LYS A 135 -19.21 -3.77 1.41
C LYS A 135 -17.79 -3.61 1.95
N GLU A 136 -16.93 -2.86 1.26
CA GLU A 136 -15.59 -2.58 1.74
C GLU A 136 -15.57 -1.76 3.05
N ALA A 137 -16.49 -0.79 3.19
CA ALA A 137 -16.64 -0.01 4.42
C ALA A 137 -17.08 -0.89 5.60
N ALA A 138 -18.06 -1.76 5.39
CA ALA A 138 -18.56 -2.70 6.40
C ALA A 138 -17.45 -3.65 6.90
N VAL A 139 -16.58 -4.13 6.00
CA VAL A 139 -15.41 -4.94 6.38
C VAL A 139 -14.52 -4.18 7.35
N LEU A 140 -14.22 -2.91 7.08
CA LEU A 140 -13.33 -2.10 7.92
C LEU A 140 -13.93 -1.78 9.28
N GLU A 141 -15.26 -1.63 9.37
CA GLU A 141 -15.97 -1.39 10.62
C GLU A 141 -15.76 -2.52 11.64
N THR A 142 -15.65 -3.78 11.19
CA THR A 142 -15.39 -4.94 12.07
C THR A 142 -14.03 -4.90 12.79
N PHE A 143 -13.08 -4.10 12.30
CA PHE A 143 -11.73 -3.99 12.88
C PHE A 143 -11.61 -2.86 13.90
N LEU A 144 -12.56 -1.93 13.95
CA LEU A 144 -12.62 -0.94 15.01
C LEU A 144 -13.39 -1.54 16.20
N PRO A 145 -12.93 -1.34 17.44
CA PRO A 145 -13.80 -1.58 18.58
C PRO A 145 -15.01 -0.67 18.43
N GLU A 146 -16.22 -1.20 18.61
CA GLU A 146 -17.43 -0.37 18.66
C GLU A 146 -17.14 0.81 19.59
N ALA A 147 -17.27 2.02 19.06
CA ALA A 147 -17.11 3.23 19.85
C ALA A 147 -18.26 3.25 20.86
N LYS A 148 -18.03 2.63 22.00
CA LYS A 148 -18.93 2.61 23.14
C LYS A 148 -18.92 3.98 23.82
#